data_AF-R9IDP6-F1
#
_entry.id   AF-R9IDP6-F1
#
_cell.length_a   1.000
_cell.length_b   1.000
_cell.length_c   1.000
_cell.angle_alpha   90.00
_cell.angle_beta   90.00
_cell.angle_gamma   90.00
#
_symmetry.space_group_name_H-M   'P 1'
#
loop_
_entity.id
_entity.type
_entity.pdbx_description
1 polymer ?
#
loop_
_entity_poly.entity_id
_entity_poly.type
_entity_poly.pdbx_seq_one_letter_code
_entity_poly.pdbx_strand_id
1 'polypeptide(L)' 'MRQAIMTAAQPAVTIPVPKKRIVRIERPGIKFPSRRTGGPVHISTILDPIMEISRHPDRNRLLAEFFKG' A
#
# COMPACT_ATOMS: atom_id res chain seq x y z
N MET A 1 -64.31 -34.05 16.94
CA MET A 1 -63.08 -34.71 16.45
C MET A 1 -62.14 -33.65 15.90
N ARG A 2 -60.89 -33.59 16.38
CA ARG A 2 -59.84 -32.70 15.85
C ARG A 2 -58.56 -33.52 15.70
N GLN A 3 -58.04 -33.63 14.49
CA GLN A 3 -56.76 -34.29 14.21
C GLN A 3 -55.68 -33.21 14.09
N ALA A 4 -54.50 -33.45 14.67
CA ALA A 4 -53.35 -32.56 14.59
C ALA A 4 -52.33 -33.12 13.60
N ILE A 5 -51.85 -32.29 12.67
CA ILE A 5 -50.79 -32.65 11.73
C ILE A 5 -49.46 -32.44 12.44
N MET A 6 -48.72 -33.53 12.67
CA MET A 6 -47.35 -33.47 13.21
C MET A 6 -46.38 -33.24 12.07
N THR A 7 -45.76 -32.06 12.00
CA THR A 7 -44.62 -31.80 11.12
C THR A 7 -43.38 -32.48 11.73
N ALA A 8 -42.85 -33.50 11.06
CA ALA A 8 -41.58 -34.11 11.42
C ALA A 8 -40.41 -33.20 11.00
N ALA A 9 -39.56 -32.83 11.95
CA ALA A 9 -38.33 -32.08 11.66
C ALA A 9 -37.32 -32.99 10.96
N GLN A 10 -36.76 -32.54 9.84
CA GLN A 10 -35.70 -33.27 9.14
C GLN A 10 -34.36 -33.10 9.87
N PRO A 11 -33.53 -34.15 9.96
CA PRO A 11 -32.23 -34.06 10.60
C PRO A 11 -31.27 -33.19 9.76
N ALA A 12 -30.62 -32.23 10.41
CA ALA A 12 -29.62 -31.38 9.78
C ALA A 12 -28.34 -32.18 9.50
N VAL A 13 -27.99 -32.32 8.22
CA VAL A 13 -26.74 -32.98 7.80
C VAL A 13 -25.60 -31.96 7.83
N THR A 14 -24.57 -32.22 8.62
CA THR A 14 -23.35 -31.39 8.63
C THR A 14 -22.36 -31.91 7.61
N ILE A 15 -22.03 -31.10 6.61
CA ILE A 15 -21.03 -31.43 5.59
C ILE A 15 -19.67 -30.88 6.04
N PRO A 16 -18.61 -31.70 6.19
CA PRO A 16 -17.28 -31.22 6.53
C PRO A 16 -16.69 -30.43 5.36
N VAL A 17 -16.43 -29.13 5.56
CA VAL A 17 -15.74 -28.31 4.57
C VAL A 17 -14.22 -28.42 4.79
N PRO A 18 -13.43 -28.85 3.78
CA PRO A 18 -11.99 -28.91 3.91
C PRO A 18 -11.40 -27.49 4.04
N LYS A 19 -10.65 -27.26 5.11
CA LYS A 19 -9.96 -25.97 5.34
C LYS A 19 -8.82 -25.81 4.36
N LYS A 20 -8.88 -24.80 3.49
CA LYS A 20 -7.75 -24.42 2.62
C LYS A 20 -6.62 -23.84 3.47
N ARG A 21 -5.40 -24.35 3.27
CA ARG A 21 -4.19 -23.84 3.92
C ARG A 21 -3.82 -22.48 3.32
N ILE A 22 -3.92 -21.40 4.09
CA ILE A 22 -3.45 -20.08 3.68
C ILE A 22 -1.91 -20.09 3.78
N VAL A 23 -1.23 -20.07 2.64
CA VAL A 23 0.23 -19.89 2.59
C VAL A 23 0.49 -18.39 2.75
N ARG A 24 1.08 -17.99 3.88
CA ARG A 24 1.54 -16.62 4.09
C ARG A 24 2.86 -16.46 3.33
N ILE A 25 2.82 -15.71 2.23
CA ILE A 25 4.04 -15.28 1.53
C ILE A 25 4.66 -14.17 2.37
N GLU A 26 5.83 -14.43 2.95
CA GLU A 26 6.59 -13.39 3.63
C GLU A 26 6.99 -12.32 2.61
N ARG A 27 6.60 -11.06 2.87
CA ARG A 27 7.03 -9.96 2.00
C ARG A 27 8.55 -9.83 2.13
N PRO A 28 9.29 -9.77 1.01
CA PRO A 28 10.71 -9.50 1.07
C PRO A 28 10.93 -8.18 1.81
N GLY A 29 11.83 -8.19 2.81
CA GLY A 29 12.16 -7.01 3.58
C GLY A 29 12.88 -5.99 2.71
N ILE A 30 12.16 -5.00 2.19
CA ILE A 30 12.74 -3.88 1.46
C ILE A 30 13.36 -2.93 2.50
N LYS A 31 14.69 -2.87 2.57
CA LYS A 31 15.41 -1.86 3.36
C LYS A 31 15.67 -0.65 2.49
N PHE A 32 15.01 0.45 2.78
CA PHE A 32 15.38 1.74 2.21
C PHE A 32 16.66 2.25 2.88
N PRO A 33 17.52 3.00 2.16
CA PRO A 33 18.62 3.69 2.81
C PRO A 33 18.06 4.56 3.96
N SER A 34 18.83 4.69 5.03
CA SER A 34 18.50 5.60 6.13
C SER A 34 18.25 6.98 5.54
N ARG A 35 17.03 7.52 5.68
CA ARG A 35 16.75 8.89 5.28
C ARG A 35 17.76 9.78 6.02
N ARG A 36 18.48 10.67 5.29
CA ARG A 36 19.20 11.78 5.92
C ARG A 36 18.27 12.44 6.94
N THR A 37 18.85 12.97 8.02
CA THR A 37 18.24 13.44 9.29
C THR A 37 17.16 14.53 9.18
N GLY A 38 16.26 14.50 8.19
CA GLY A 38 15.34 15.59 7.85
C GLY A 38 13.89 15.20 7.63
N GLY A 39 13.49 13.96 7.95
CA GLY A 39 12.09 13.53 7.85
C GLY A 39 11.49 13.67 6.44
N PRO A 40 10.15 13.54 6.30
CA PRO A 40 9.46 13.96 5.08
C PRO A 40 9.59 15.48 4.91
N VAL A 41 9.94 15.92 3.70
CA VAL A 41 9.99 17.34 3.33
C VAL A 41 8.81 17.64 2.41
N HIS A 42 8.27 18.86 2.46
CA HIS A 42 7.20 19.27 1.57
C HIS A 42 7.70 19.32 0.12
N ILE A 43 6.85 18.94 -0.84
CA ILE A 43 7.25 18.84 -2.25
C ILE A 43 7.70 20.20 -2.83
N SER A 44 7.15 21.30 -2.33
CA SER A 44 7.54 22.66 -2.76
C SER A 44 9.01 22.97 -2.46
N THR A 45 9.58 22.41 -1.39
CA THR A 45 11.00 22.59 -1.05
C THR A 45 11.94 22.09 -2.16
N ILE A 46 11.48 21.18 -3.02
CA ILE A 46 12.21 20.69 -4.19
C ILE A 46 11.75 21.41 -5.46
N LEU A 47 10.45 21.62 -5.63
CA LEU A 47 9.89 22.15 -6.89
C LEU A 47 10.12 23.65 -7.09
N ASP A 48 10.06 24.47 -6.02
CA ASP A 48 10.20 25.91 -6.16
C ASP A 48 11.58 26.31 -6.72
N PRO A 49 12.71 25.76 -6.21
CA PRO A 49 14.03 26.02 -6.79
C PRO A 49 14.16 25.53 -8.23
N ILE A 50 13.57 24.38 -8.58
CA ILE A 50 13.62 23.85 -9.95
C ILE A 50 12.86 24.78 -10.91
N MET A 51 11.71 25.30 -10.49
CA MET A 51 10.94 26.26 -11.28
C MET A 51 11.69 27.58 -11.47
N GLU A 52 12.40 28.06 -10.46
CA GLU A 52 13.27 29.23 -10.57
C GLU A 52 14.42 28.98 -11.56
N ILE A 53 15.14 27.86 -11.42
CA ILE A 53 16.24 27.47 -12.31
C ILE A 53 15.77 27.32 -13.76
N SER A 54 14.55 26.79 -13.98
CA SER A 54 14.01 26.59 -15.33
C SER A 54 13.89 27.87 -16.17
N ARG A 55 13.74 29.02 -15.50
CA ARG A 55 13.61 30.33 -16.16
C ARG A 55 14.96 30.99 -16.46
N HIS A 56 16.07 30.39 -16.01
CA HIS A 56 17.41 30.94 -16.17
C HIS A 56 18.04 30.54 -17.53
N PRO A 57 18.79 31.44 -18.20
CA PRO A 57 19.49 31.11 -19.44
C PRO A 57 20.51 29.96 -19.25
N ASP A 58 21.18 29.92 -18.10
CA ASP A 58 22.16 28.88 -17.72
C ASP A 58 21.52 27.69 -16.97
N ARG A 59 20.25 27.39 -17.23
CA ARG A 59 19.48 26.35 -16.49
C ARG A 59 20.18 25.00 -16.39
N ASN A 60 20.88 24.58 -17.44
CA ASN A 60 21.49 23.25 -17.51
C ASN A 60 22.65 23.10 -16.51
N ARG A 61 23.49 24.14 -16.38
CA ARG A 61 24.58 24.16 -15.41
C ARG A 61 24.05 24.23 -13.98
N LEU A 62 23.02 25.05 -13.75
CA LEU A 62 22.40 25.19 -12.43
C LEU A 62 21.70 23.90 -11.98
N LEU A 63 21.00 23.21 -12.87
CA LEU A 63 20.43 21.89 -12.56
C LEU A 63 21.53 20.87 -12.24
N ALA A 64 22.64 20.88 -12.97
CA ALA A 64 23.76 19.97 -12.72
C ALA A 64 24.38 20.18 -11.32
N GLU A 65 24.58 21.43 -10.91
CA GLU A 65 25.08 21.74 -9.56
C GLU A 65 24.03 21.45 -8.47
N PHE A 66 22.74 21.67 -8.75
CA PHE A 66 21.65 21.38 -7.81
C PHE A 66 21.54 19.88 -7.47
N PHE A 67 21.80 18.99 -8.44
CA PHE A 67 21.73 17.53 -8.26
C PHE A 67 23.07 16.86 -7.92
N LYS A 68 24.14 17.61 -7.75
CA LYS A 68 25.49 17.09 -7.45
C LYS A 68 25.66 16.55 -6.02
N GLY A 69 24.59 16.56 -5.22
CA GLY A 69 24.54 16.13 -3.82
C GLY A 69 24.71 14.63 -3.60
#